data_AF-A0A7S3JBI4-F1
#
_entry.id   AF-A0A7S3JBI4-F1
#
_cell.length_a   1.000
_cell.length_b   1.000
_cell.length_c   1.000
_cell.angle_alpha   90.00
_cell.angle_beta   90.00
_cell.angle_gamma   90.00
#
_symmetry.space_group_name_H-M   'P 1'
#
loop_
_entity.id
_entity.type
_entity.pdbx_description
1 polymer ?
#
loop_
_entity_poly.entity_id
_entity_poly.type
_entity_poly.pdbx_seq_one_letter_code
_entity_poly.pdbx_strand_id
1 'polypeptide(L)'
;ENKENSNHNDSFDKKEAKDDVEIKIKTRKPLVKLDASKLIDDEKGIRELYNMVKYSLNISQDKGYEHSNLKRLMLLYQNWHASLLPSYKFDFFVERLRALGKEPRVAQTMSDLRNLHKGVVDRKDGDEEKRDEEIVDHDDQFAEYL
;
A
#
# COMPACT_ATOMS: atom_id res chain seq x y z
N GLU A 1 -66.42 -16.82 7.30
CA GLU A 1 -66.91 -16.84 8.68
C GLU A 1 -65.73 -16.76 9.64
N ASN A 2 -65.74 -15.73 10.47
CA ASN A 2 -64.82 -15.52 11.60
C ASN A 2 -65.05 -16.57 12.69
N LYS A 3 -64.01 -16.90 13.46
CA LYS A 3 -63.99 -16.61 14.91
C LYS A 3 -62.61 -16.85 15.55
N GLU A 4 -62.27 -15.88 16.37
CA GLU A 4 -61.09 -15.70 17.19
C GLU A 4 -61.15 -16.53 18.50
N ASN A 5 -60.05 -16.39 19.26
CA ASN A 5 -59.85 -16.57 20.71
C ASN A 5 -59.39 -17.94 21.23
N SER A 6 -58.57 -18.04 22.28
CA SER A 6 -57.56 -17.21 22.99
C SER A 6 -57.36 -17.87 24.37
N ASN A 7 -56.10 -18.01 24.78
CA ASN A 7 -55.55 -18.02 26.16
C ASN A 7 -56.04 -19.00 27.25
N HIS A 8 -55.08 -19.71 27.87
CA HIS A 8 -54.61 -19.43 29.25
C HIS A 8 -53.31 -20.24 29.53
N ASN A 9 -52.16 -19.57 29.65
CA ASN A 9 -51.41 -19.25 30.87
C ASN A 9 -50.89 -20.46 31.66
N ASP A 10 -49.57 -20.62 31.71
CA ASP A 10 -48.93 -20.94 32.98
C ASP A 10 -47.67 -20.09 33.18
N SER A 11 -47.58 -19.63 34.42
CA SER A 11 -46.67 -18.67 35.00
C SER A 11 -45.28 -19.27 35.20
N PHE A 12 -44.21 -18.57 34.82
CA PHE A 12 -42.94 -18.72 35.51
C PHE A 12 -42.29 -17.36 35.76
N ASP A 13 -42.13 -17.11 37.05
CA ASP A 13 -41.69 -15.90 37.70
C ASP A 13 -40.15 -15.81 37.69
N LYS A 14 -39.66 -14.58 37.46
CA LYS A 14 -38.42 -14.00 38.01
C LYS A 14 -37.05 -14.63 37.67
N LYS A 15 -36.24 -13.85 36.94
CA LYS A 15 -35.07 -13.14 37.52
C LYS A 15 -34.47 -12.15 36.52
N GLU A 16 -34.60 -10.87 36.86
CA GLU A 16 -33.81 -9.78 36.29
C GLU A 16 -32.32 -10.00 36.63
N ALA A 17 -31.47 -9.98 35.61
CA ALA A 17 -30.07 -9.62 35.73
C ALA A 17 -29.82 -8.54 34.68
N LYS A 18 -30.00 -7.28 35.08
CA LYS A 18 -29.59 -6.11 34.31
C LYS A 18 -28.11 -5.87 34.57
N ASP A 19 -27.27 -6.56 33.82
CA ASP A 19 -25.90 -6.11 33.60
C ASP A 19 -25.85 -5.46 32.21
N ASP A 20 -26.26 -4.19 32.16
CA ASP A 20 -26.09 -3.33 30.99
C ASP A 20 -24.60 -2.99 30.82
N VAL A 21 -23.81 -3.97 30.39
CA VAL A 21 -22.43 -3.73 29.94
C VAL A 21 -22.53 -3.10 28.56
N GLU A 22 -22.30 -1.79 28.50
CA GLU A 22 -22.21 -1.04 27.24
C GLU A 22 -21.02 -1.57 26.42
N ILE A 23 -21.28 -2.54 25.54
CA ILE A 23 -20.28 -3.06 24.60
C ILE A 23 -20.03 -1.96 23.56
N LYS A 24 -18.96 -1.16 23.77
CA LYS A 24 -18.46 -0.23 22.75
C LYS A 24 -17.88 -1.01 21.58
N ILE A 25 -18.73 -1.32 20.60
CA ILE A 25 -18.33 -1.96 19.35
C ILE A 25 -17.47 -0.95 18.56
N LYS A 26 -16.14 -1.13 18.62
CA LYS A 26 -15.20 -0.36 17.78
C LYS A 26 -15.49 -0.69 16.32
N THR A 27 -16.05 0.26 15.57
CA THR A 27 -16.24 0.14 14.13
C THR A 27 -14.87 0.00 13.45
N ARG A 28 -14.70 -1.07 12.68
CA ARG A 28 -13.46 -1.33 11.95
C ARG A 28 -13.30 -0.26 10.87
N LYS A 29 -12.14 0.38 10.80
CA LYS A 29 -11.82 1.33 9.72
C LYS A 29 -11.92 0.59 8.37
N PRO A 30 -12.53 1.18 7.33
CA PRO A 30 -12.62 0.55 6.02
C PRO A 30 -11.21 0.29 5.49
N LEU A 31 -10.97 -0.94 5.03
CA LEU A 31 -9.66 -1.33 4.50
C LEU A 31 -9.47 -0.66 3.13
N VAL A 32 -8.45 0.19 3.02
CA VAL A 32 -8.06 0.81 1.75
C VAL A 32 -7.66 -0.30 0.77
N LYS A 33 -8.25 -0.30 -0.42
CA LYS A 33 -7.94 -1.26 -1.48
C LYS A 33 -6.87 -0.70 -2.40
N LEU A 34 -6.02 -1.58 -2.91
CA LEU A 34 -5.13 -1.24 -4.00
C LEU A 34 -5.93 -1.29 -5.30
N ASP A 35 -6.23 -0.12 -5.86
CA ASP A 35 -6.93 0.05 -7.14
C ASP A 35 -6.01 0.81 -8.11
N ALA A 36 -6.30 0.76 -9.43
CA ALA A 36 -5.47 1.44 -10.43
C ALA A 36 -5.32 2.95 -10.19
N SER A 37 -6.39 3.62 -9.76
CA SER A 37 -6.31 5.04 -9.39
C SER A 37 -5.36 5.28 -8.21
N LYS A 38 -5.35 4.38 -7.21
CA LYS A 38 -4.44 4.46 -6.08
C LYS A 38 -2.98 4.22 -6.48
N LEU A 39 -2.75 3.41 -7.51
CA LEU A 39 -1.40 3.13 -8.00
C LEU A 39 -0.87 4.22 -8.96
N ILE A 40 -1.73 4.84 -9.75
CA ILE A 40 -1.34 5.79 -10.80
C ILE A 40 -1.49 7.25 -10.34
N ASP A 41 -2.63 7.58 -9.74
CA ASP A 41 -3.04 8.96 -9.46
C ASP A 41 -2.56 9.46 -8.08
N ASP A 42 -2.23 8.54 -7.17
CA ASP A 42 -1.68 8.88 -5.86
C ASP A 42 -0.22 9.37 -5.99
N GLU A 43 0.14 10.41 -5.23
CA GLU A 43 1.51 10.95 -5.17
C GLU A 43 2.52 9.86 -4.79
N LYS A 44 2.12 8.92 -3.92
CA LYS A 44 2.96 7.79 -3.48
C LYS A 44 2.88 6.57 -4.40
N GLY A 45 2.23 6.72 -5.56
CA GLY A 45 2.02 5.64 -6.52
C GLY A 45 3.28 5.28 -7.30
N ILE A 46 3.07 4.83 -8.54
CA ILE A 46 4.14 4.27 -9.39
C ILE A 46 5.12 5.33 -9.90
N ARG A 47 4.70 6.59 -9.97
CA ARG A 47 5.58 7.72 -10.31
C ARG A 47 6.65 7.93 -9.24
N GLU A 48 6.28 7.85 -7.97
CA GLU A 48 7.24 7.98 -6.88
C GLU A 48 8.20 6.81 -6.83
N LEU A 49 7.73 5.57 -7.04
CA LEU A 49 8.62 4.42 -7.19
C LEU A 49 9.67 4.64 -8.30
N TYR A 50 9.24 5.17 -9.45
CA TYR A 50 10.17 5.51 -10.54
C TYR A 50 11.21 6.53 -10.11
N ASN A 51 10.81 7.58 -9.39
CA ASN A 51 11.73 8.60 -8.87
C ASN A 51 12.69 8.01 -7.83
N MET A 52 12.20 7.20 -6.89
CA MET A 52 13.03 6.51 -5.90
C MET A 52 14.10 5.66 -6.61
N VAL A 53 13.71 4.82 -7.57
CA VAL A 53 14.69 4.01 -8.32
C VAL A 53 15.68 4.89 -9.08
N LYS A 54 15.23 5.99 -9.67
CA LYS A 54 16.09 6.87 -10.46
C LYS A 54 17.11 7.64 -9.63
N TYR A 55 16.73 8.12 -8.44
CA TYR A 55 17.53 9.05 -7.65
C TYR A 55 18.15 8.44 -6.40
N SER A 56 17.56 7.39 -5.81
CA SER A 56 18.04 6.78 -4.56
C SER A 56 18.64 5.38 -4.73
N LEU A 57 18.36 4.67 -5.83
CA LEU A 57 18.88 3.32 -6.02
C LEU A 57 20.21 3.31 -6.75
N ASN A 58 21.30 3.31 -5.98
CA ASN A 58 22.65 3.14 -6.49
C ASN A 58 23.01 1.65 -6.59
N ILE A 59 22.94 1.09 -7.80
CA ILE A 59 23.34 -0.29 -8.10
C ILE A 59 24.77 -0.32 -8.63
N SER A 60 25.70 -0.84 -7.83
CA SER A 60 27.06 -1.08 -8.27
C SER A 60 27.09 -2.18 -9.34
N GLN A 61 27.76 -1.94 -10.46
CA GLN A 61 27.95 -2.93 -11.52
C GLN A 61 29.10 -3.92 -11.23
N ASP A 62 29.79 -3.69 -10.11
CA ASP A 62 30.95 -4.47 -9.70
C ASP A 62 30.55 -5.86 -9.20
N LYS A 63 31.40 -6.84 -9.50
CA LYS A 63 31.22 -8.22 -9.05
C LYS A 63 31.32 -8.30 -7.53
N GLY A 64 30.41 -9.05 -6.90
CA GLY A 64 30.35 -9.21 -5.44
C GLY A 64 29.36 -8.29 -4.73
N TYR A 65 28.84 -7.26 -5.41
CA TYR A 65 27.78 -6.40 -4.86
C TYR A 65 26.37 -6.94 -5.09
N GLU A 66 26.20 -8.07 -5.78
CA GLU A 66 24.89 -8.64 -6.13
C GLU A 66 23.97 -8.83 -4.92
N HIS A 67 24.50 -9.37 -3.81
CA HIS A 67 23.73 -9.54 -2.58
C HIS A 67 23.33 -8.19 -1.96
N SER A 68 24.26 -7.23 -1.92
CA SER A 68 24.00 -5.89 -1.39
C SER A 68 23.01 -5.12 -2.26
N ASN A 69 23.16 -5.18 -3.58
CA ASN A 69 22.25 -4.60 -4.56
C ASN A 69 20.84 -5.18 -4.43
N LEU A 70 20.73 -6.50 -4.28
CA LEU A 70 19.43 -7.15 -4.06
C LEU A 70 18.81 -6.71 -2.74
N LYS A 71 19.59 -6.62 -1.66
CA LYS A 71 19.12 -6.13 -0.36
C LYS A 71 18.59 -4.70 -0.47
N ARG A 72 19.33 -3.81 -1.13
CA ARG A 72 18.92 -2.42 -1.39
C ARG A 72 17.64 -2.34 -2.22
N LEU A 73 17.55 -3.13 -3.29
CA LEU A 73 16.37 -3.20 -4.15
C LEU A 73 15.13 -3.67 -3.37
N MET A 74 15.26 -4.74 -2.58
CA MET A 74 14.15 -5.26 -1.77
C MET A 74 13.70 -4.24 -0.72
N LEU A 75 14.64 -3.58 -0.04
CA LEU A 75 14.32 -2.56 0.96
C LEU A 75 13.57 -1.38 0.35
N LEU A 76 14.00 -0.92 -0.84
CA LEU A 76 13.31 0.15 -1.57
C LEU A 76 11.84 -0.21 -1.84
N TYR A 77 11.58 -1.42 -2.32
CA TYR A 77 10.21 -1.87 -2.57
C TYR A 77 9.38 -2.02 -1.29
N GLN A 78 9.98 -2.50 -0.20
CA GLN A 78 9.30 -2.63 1.09
C GLN A 78 8.94 -1.25 1.66
N ASN A 79 9.84 -0.28 1.57
CA ASN A 79 9.60 1.10 2.00
C ASN A 79 8.51 1.77 1.15
N TRP A 80 8.56 1.60 -0.18
CA TRP A 80 7.52 2.11 -1.07
C TRP A 80 6.14 1.47 -0.77
N HIS A 81 6.10 0.15 -0.56
CA HIS A 81 4.88 -0.52 -0.14
C HIS A 81 4.32 0.05 1.17
N ALA A 82 5.17 0.25 2.18
CA ALA A 82 4.76 0.79 3.48
C ALA A 82 4.25 2.24 3.38
N SER A 83 4.75 3.03 2.42
CA SER A 83 4.29 4.41 2.20
C SER A 83 2.90 4.46 1.54
N LEU A 84 2.58 3.49 0.67
CA LEU A 84 1.33 3.43 -0.08
C LEU A 84 0.21 2.67 0.66
N LEU A 85 0.51 1.49 1.23
CA LEU A 85 -0.46 0.61 1.91
C LEU A 85 0.17 -0.12 3.11
N PRO A 86 0.38 0.58 4.25
CA PRO A 86 1.03 -0.01 5.43
C PRO A 86 0.23 -1.13 6.10
N SER A 87 -1.06 -1.25 5.77
CA SER A 87 -1.93 -2.31 6.31
C SER A 87 -1.79 -3.65 5.59
N TYR A 88 -1.13 -3.68 4.43
CA TYR A 88 -0.94 -4.89 3.65
C TYR A 88 0.36 -5.56 4.08
N LYS A 89 0.43 -6.89 3.96
CA LYS A 89 1.71 -7.59 3.98
C LYS A 89 2.35 -7.43 2.60
N PHE A 90 3.68 -7.32 2.55
CA PHE A 90 4.40 -7.11 1.30
C PHE A 90 4.07 -8.18 0.24
N ASP A 91 4.06 -9.47 0.61
CA ASP A 91 3.73 -10.55 -0.33
C ASP A 91 2.32 -10.41 -0.92
N PHE A 92 1.35 -10.05 -0.08
CA PHE A 92 -0.03 -9.84 -0.53
C PHE A 92 -0.15 -8.61 -1.42
N PHE A 93 0.59 -7.55 -1.13
CA PHE A 93 0.69 -6.37 -1.98
C PHE A 93 1.27 -6.71 -3.35
N VAL A 94 2.33 -7.51 -3.42
CA VAL A 94 2.95 -7.93 -4.70
C VAL A 94 1.97 -8.73 -5.56
N GLU A 95 1.20 -9.65 -4.99
CA GLU A 95 0.19 -10.41 -5.75
C GLU A 95 -0.94 -9.50 -6.28
N ARG A 96 -1.35 -8.49 -5.50
CA ARG A 96 -2.33 -7.49 -5.95
C ARG A 96 -1.77 -6.62 -7.07
N LEU A 97 -0.51 -6.19 -6.93
CA LEU A 97 0.20 -5.41 -7.94
C LEU A 97 0.34 -6.19 -9.25
N ARG A 98 0.63 -7.50 -9.19
CA ARG A 98 0.68 -8.40 -10.36
C ARG A 98 -0.66 -8.44 -11.11
N ALA A 99 -1.78 -8.48 -10.38
CA ALA A 99 -3.10 -8.45 -11.00
C ALA A 99 -3.38 -7.10 -11.69
N LEU A 100 -3.07 -5.99 -11.01
CA LEU A 100 -3.26 -4.63 -11.53
C LEU A 100 -2.34 -4.31 -12.71
N GLY A 101 -1.15 -4.90 -12.79
CA GLY A 101 -0.25 -4.71 -13.92
C GLY A 101 -0.82 -5.19 -15.26
N LYS A 102 -1.86 -6.03 -15.25
CA LYS A 102 -2.58 -6.47 -16.46
C LYS A 102 -3.67 -5.48 -16.89
N GLU A 103 -4.01 -4.51 -16.05
CA GLU A 103 -5.02 -3.52 -16.38
C GLU A 103 -4.47 -2.55 -17.44
N PRO A 104 -5.25 -2.23 -18.51
CA PRO A 104 -4.76 -1.42 -19.62
C PRO A 104 -4.23 -0.05 -19.19
N ARG A 105 -4.90 0.60 -18.23
CA ARG A 105 -4.49 1.93 -17.74
C ARG A 105 -3.11 1.88 -17.07
N VAL A 106 -2.88 0.89 -16.21
CA VAL A 106 -1.59 0.67 -15.54
C VAL A 106 -0.51 0.29 -16.54
N ALA A 107 -0.82 -0.61 -17.48
CA ALA A 107 0.11 -1.04 -18.52
C ALA A 107 0.55 0.12 -19.44
N GLN A 108 -0.37 1.03 -19.78
CA GLN A 108 -0.05 2.24 -20.53
C GLN A 108 0.87 3.16 -19.76
N THR A 109 0.55 3.48 -18.49
CA THR A 109 1.40 4.31 -17.64
C THR A 109 2.81 3.72 -17.48
N MET A 110 2.93 2.41 -17.32
CA MET A 110 4.23 1.72 -17.27
C MET A 110 5.02 1.86 -18.58
N SER A 111 4.33 1.79 -19.72
CA SER A 111 4.93 1.99 -21.04
C SER A 111 5.44 3.43 -21.20
N ASP A 112 4.67 4.40 -20.74
CA ASP A 112 5.03 5.82 -20.78
C ASP A 112 6.27 6.10 -19.92
N LEU A 113 6.32 5.56 -18.69
CA LEU A 113 7.50 5.67 -17.82
C LEU A 113 8.74 5.02 -18.43
N ARG A 114 8.59 3.88 -19.11
CA ARG A 114 9.70 3.23 -19.82
C ARG A 114 10.19 4.07 -21.00
N ASN A 115 9.29 4.67 -21.76
CA ASN A 115 9.64 5.55 -22.87
C ASN A 115 10.33 6.81 -22.37
N LEU A 116 9.89 7.35 -21.23
CA LEU A 116 10.53 8.47 -20.55
C LEU A 116 11.96 8.13 -20.11
N HIS A 117 12.17 6.96 -19.50
CA HIS A 117 13.51 6.51 -19.10
C HIS A 117 14.46 6.34 -20.29
N LYS A 118 13.92 5.90 -21.44
CA LYS A 118 14.67 5.73 -22.68
C LYS A 118 14.92 7.03 -23.45
N GLY A 119 14.35 8.15 -23.01
CA GLY A 119 14.43 9.44 -23.73
C GLY A 119 13.68 9.46 -25.06
N VAL A 120 12.69 8.58 -25.25
CA VAL A 120 11.83 8.56 -26.46
C VAL A 120 10.79 9.69 -26.40
N VAL A 121 10.48 10.17 -25.20
CA VAL A 121 9.59 11.30 -24.93
C VAL A 121 10.31 12.29 -24.03
N ASP A 122 10.31 13.57 -24.40
CA ASP A 122 10.77 14.64 -23.51
C ASP A 122 9.85 14.74 -22.29
N ARG A 123 10.44 15.01 -21.11
CA ARG A 123 9.63 15.43 -19.96
C ARG A 123 8.88 16.68 -20.39
N LYS A 124 7.55 16.70 -20.26
CA LYS A 124 6.82 17.96 -20.34
C LYS A 124 7.38 18.88 -19.25
N ASP A 125 7.78 20.10 -19.62
CA ASP A 125 8.52 21.09 -18.82
C ASP A 125 7.79 21.65 -17.56
N GLY A 126 6.95 20.85 -16.88
CA GLY A 126 6.12 21.30 -15.77
C GLY A 126 6.37 20.63 -14.41
N ASP A 127 7.18 19.57 -14.34
CA ASP A 127 7.36 18.74 -13.14
C ASP A 127 8.75 18.93 -12.47
N GLU A 128 9.32 20.14 -12.48
CA GLU A 128 10.49 20.46 -11.65
C GLU A 128 10.04 20.73 -10.20
N GLU A 129 9.66 19.67 -9.49
CA GLU A 129 9.69 19.69 -8.03
C GLU A 129 11.16 19.75 -7.60
N LYS A 130 11.60 20.94 -7.19
CA LYS A 130 12.86 21.13 -6.46
C LYS A 130 12.76 20.36 -5.14
N ARG A 131 13.32 19.16 -5.11
CA ARG A 131 13.65 18.47 -3.86
C ARG A 131 15.12 18.72 -3.61
N ASP A 132 15.40 19.55 -2.61
CA ASP A 132 16.76 19.82 -2.14
C ASP A 132 17.41 18.47 -1.78
N GLU A 133 18.46 18.13 -2.53
CA GLU A 133 19.19 16.87 -2.42
C GLU A 133 20.07 16.90 -1.16
N GLU A 134 19.49 16.61 0.01
CA GLU A 134 20.27 16.12 1.15
C GLU A 134 20.50 14.61 0.93
N ILE A 135 21.55 14.28 0.18
CA ILE A 135 22.05 12.91 0.06
C ILE A 135 22.63 12.54 1.43
N VAL A 136 21.78 12.04 2.31
CA VAL A 136 22.23 11.43 3.57
C VAL A 136 22.67 10.01 3.23
N ASP A 137 23.99 9.81 3.14
CA ASP A 137 24.63 8.50 3.13
C ASP A 137 24.20 7.72 4.39
N HIS A 138 23.12 6.94 4.26
CA HIS A 138 22.55 6.12 5.33
C HIS A 138 23.26 4.76 5.50
N ASP A 139 24.43 4.57 4.89
CA ASP A 139 25.16 3.30 4.99
C ASP A 139 25.70 3.04 6.43
N ASP A 140 25.70 4.03 7.34
CA ASP A 140 26.33 3.92 8.67
C ASP A 140 25.37 3.83 9.89
N GLN A 141 24.04 3.92 9.72
CA GLN A 141 23.09 3.87 10.86
C GLN A 141 22.43 2.50 11.12
N PHE A 142 22.67 1.49 10.28
CA PHE A 142 21.99 0.20 10.38
C PHE A 142 22.80 -0.90 11.09
N ALA A 143 24.00 -0.59 11.58
CA ALA A 143 24.82 -1.55 12.33
C ALA A 143 24.37 -1.76 13.79
N GLU A 144 23.46 -0.94 14.32
CA GLU A 144 23.12 -0.94 15.76
C GLU A 144 21.83 -1.72 16.13
N TYR A 145 21.16 -2.35 15.16
CA TYR A 145 19.95 -3.15 15.38
C TYR A 145 20.10 -4.63 14.97
N LEU A 146 21.30 -5.19 15.12
CA LEU A 146 21.55 -6.64 15.05
C LEU A 146 22.20 -7.16 16.33
#